data_AF-G1U8W1-F1
#
_entry.id   AF-G1U8W1-F1
#
_cell.length_a   1.000
_cell.length_b   1.000
_cell.length_c   1.000
_cell.angle_alpha   90.00
_cell.angle_beta   90.00
_cell.angle_gamma   90.00
#
_symmetry.space_group_name_H-M   'P 1'
#
loop_
_entity.id
_entity.type
_entity.pdbx_description
1 polymer ?
#
loop_
_entity_poly.entity_id
_entity_poly.type
_entity_poly.pdbx_seq_one_letter_code
_entity_poly.pdbx_strand_id
1 'polypeptide(L)'
;MEVGFTWSSGADETEIRLPSTEDSQSENNLLRNHQESKVFGFSDNKCVFPFTFGNKKHFDCIDHPLLHSWCSLSEIYNGKWKYCTDDDRARCVFPFTYKGHVFNSCITLGSVFQMSWCSLSPNYDQDHAWKYCY
;
A
#
# COMPACT_ATOMS: atom_id res chain seq x y z
N MET A 1 -18.23 29.83 -37.74
CA MET A 1 -17.80 28.56 -37.13
C MET A 1 -16.46 28.82 -36.50
N GLU A 2 -16.41 28.85 -35.17
CA GLU A 2 -15.38 28.23 -34.34
C GLU A 2 -15.95 28.20 -32.92
N VAL A 3 -16.00 27.00 -32.34
CA VAL A 3 -16.34 26.73 -30.95
C VAL A 3 -15.04 26.33 -30.25
N GLY A 4 -14.80 26.85 -29.05
CA GLY A 4 -13.62 26.49 -28.27
C GLY A 4 -13.75 26.98 -26.84
N PHE A 5 -14.08 26.04 -25.96
CA PHE A 5 -14.58 26.23 -24.59
C PHE A 5 -13.54 26.82 -23.63
N THR A 6 -13.97 27.80 -22.83
CA THR A 6 -13.26 28.28 -21.65
C THR A 6 -13.44 27.29 -20.50
N TRP A 7 -12.33 26.90 -19.86
CA TRP A 7 -12.35 26.31 -18.52
C TRP A 7 -11.39 27.10 -17.65
N SER A 8 -11.96 27.84 -16.70
CA SER A 8 -11.25 28.46 -15.59
C SER A 8 -11.57 27.66 -14.34
N SER A 9 -10.55 27.07 -13.73
CA SER A 9 -10.56 26.66 -12.33
C SER A 9 -9.11 26.56 -11.89
N GLY A 10 -8.73 27.45 -10.98
CA GLY A 10 -7.38 27.60 -10.45
C GLY A 10 -6.87 26.30 -9.83
N ALA A 11 -5.65 25.95 -10.19
CA ALA A 11 -4.84 25.01 -9.43
C ALA A 11 -4.26 25.80 -8.26
N ASP A 12 -4.78 25.55 -7.06
CA ASP A 12 -4.14 25.91 -5.81
C ASP A 12 -2.98 24.93 -5.62
N GLU A 13 -1.77 25.38 -5.95
CA GLU A 13 -0.51 24.68 -5.68
C GLU A 13 -0.28 24.63 -4.16
N THR A 14 -0.95 23.70 -3.49
CA THR A 14 -0.57 23.31 -2.13
C THR A 14 0.69 22.44 -2.22
N GLU A 15 1.82 23.03 -1.89
CA GLU A 15 3.10 22.34 -1.68
C GLU A 15 2.91 21.12 -0.77
N ILE A 16 2.95 19.91 -1.35
CA ILE A 16 3.06 18.67 -0.59
C ILE A 16 4.51 18.56 -0.12
N ARG A 17 4.79 19.16 1.03
CA ARG A 17 6.11 19.10 1.66
C ARG A 17 6.31 17.72 2.28
N LEU A 18 6.93 16.82 1.52
CA LEU A 18 7.51 15.59 2.06
C LEU A 18 8.76 15.96 2.87
N PRO A 19 8.91 15.52 4.14
CA PRO A 19 10.14 15.75 4.88
C PRO A 19 11.32 14.98 4.27
N SER A 20 12.42 15.71 4.08
CA SER A 20 13.71 15.25 3.58
C SER A 20 14.36 14.26 4.53
N THR A 21 15.01 13.24 3.96
CA THR A 21 15.72 12.15 4.65
C THR A 21 17.07 12.61 5.21
N GLU A 22 17.14 12.83 6.51
CA GLU A 22 18.40 12.73 7.27
C GLU A 22 18.12 11.94 8.55
N ASP A 23 19.11 11.16 8.97
CA ASP A 23 19.12 10.22 10.12
C ASP A 23 18.66 8.78 9.83
N SER A 24 19.47 8.09 9.04
CA SER A 24 19.51 6.63 8.99
C SER A 24 20.85 6.10 9.51
N GLN A 25 20.74 5.23 10.53
CA GLN A 25 21.67 4.14 10.91
C GLN A 25 22.95 4.54 11.68
N SER A 26 23.53 3.74 12.56
CA SER A 26 23.15 2.63 13.47
C SER A 26 24.49 2.22 14.10
N GLU A 27 24.54 1.82 15.38
CA GLU A 27 25.65 0.96 15.83
C GLU A 27 25.17 -0.18 16.72
N ASN A 28 25.88 -1.28 16.54
CA ASN A 28 25.46 -2.67 16.68
C ASN A 28 25.74 -3.27 18.07
N ASN A 29 25.11 -4.44 18.25
CA ASN A 29 25.72 -5.72 18.65
C ASN A 29 25.40 -6.21 20.07
N LEU A 30 24.81 -7.42 20.14
CA LEU A 30 25.36 -8.58 20.86
C LEU A 30 24.40 -9.79 20.76
N LEU A 31 24.85 -10.81 20.03
CA LEU A 31 24.64 -12.26 20.15
C LEU A 31 23.33 -12.78 20.79
N ARG A 32 22.57 -13.62 20.06
CA ARG A 32 22.30 -15.04 20.44
C ARG A 32 21.51 -15.83 19.39
N ASN A 33 21.86 -17.11 19.33
CA ASN A 33 21.44 -18.15 18.40
C ASN A 33 20.07 -18.77 18.73
N HIS A 34 19.49 -19.36 17.67
CA HIS A 34 18.65 -20.57 17.62
C HIS A 34 17.22 -20.57 18.23
N GLN A 35 16.26 -20.82 17.32
CA GLN A 35 14.97 -21.52 17.45
C GLN A 35 13.77 -20.86 18.18
N GLU A 36 12.81 -20.43 17.35
CA GLU A 36 11.34 -20.42 17.45
C GLU A 36 10.59 -19.87 18.69
N SER A 37 9.66 -18.98 18.36
CA SER A 37 8.42 -18.62 19.08
C SER A 37 8.55 -17.81 20.38
N LYS A 38 8.47 -16.48 20.24
CA LYS A 38 7.54 -15.54 20.92
C LYS A 38 8.08 -14.10 20.84
N VAL A 39 7.34 -13.27 20.10
CA VAL A 39 7.11 -11.84 20.37
C VAL A 39 8.28 -11.10 21.03
N PHE A 40 9.21 -10.60 20.21
CA PHE A 40 10.07 -9.47 20.57
C PHE A 40 9.81 -8.38 19.52
N GLY A 41 8.95 -7.42 19.89
CA GLY A 41 8.60 -6.28 19.05
C GLY A 41 9.78 -5.34 18.91
N PHE A 42 10.29 -5.23 17.68
CA PHE A 42 10.92 -4.04 17.12
C PHE A 42 10.66 -4.05 15.62
N SER A 43 9.50 -3.53 15.22
CA SER A 43 9.21 -3.12 13.84
C SER A 43 7.98 -2.19 13.82
N ASP A 44 8.02 -1.11 14.61
CA ASP A 44 7.05 -0.01 14.47
C ASP A 44 7.19 0.76 13.14
N ASN A 45 8.13 0.35 12.29
CA ASN A 45 8.41 0.92 10.97
C ASN A 45 7.95 0.00 9.81
N LYS A 46 6.92 -0.81 10.02
CA LYS A 46 6.28 -1.58 8.94
C LYS A 46 5.05 -0.84 8.41
N CYS A 47 4.81 -0.93 7.10
CA CYS A 47 3.57 -0.47 6.51
C CYS A 47 2.37 -1.15 7.16
N VAL A 48 1.37 -0.36 7.52
CA VAL A 48 0.08 -0.85 8.01
C VAL A 48 -0.89 -0.84 6.84
N PHE A 49 -1.47 -2.00 6.52
CA PHE A 49 -2.52 -2.12 5.51
C PHE A 49 -3.79 -2.73 6.11
N PRO A 50 -4.97 -2.16 5.82
CA PRO A 50 -5.16 -0.88 5.13
C PRO A 50 -4.78 0.33 6.00
N PHE A 51 -4.41 1.45 5.37
CA PHE A 51 -4.27 2.75 6.05
C PHE A 51 -5.11 3.84 5.40
N THR A 52 -5.49 4.86 6.17
CA THR A 52 -6.31 5.97 5.71
C THR A 52 -5.49 7.24 5.58
N PHE A 53 -5.43 7.81 4.38
CA PHE A 53 -4.80 9.09 4.07
C PHE A 53 -5.71 9.92 3.16
N GLY A 54 -5.94 11.20 3.48
CA GLY A 54 -6.80 12.07 2.66
C GLY A 54 -8.21 11.52 2.46
N ASN A 55 -8.82 10.93 3.49
CA ASN A 55 -10.13 10.23 3.45
C ASN A 55 -10.21 9.03 2.50
N LYS A 56 -9.08 8.54 2.00
CA LYS A 56 -9.01 7.35 1.17
C LYS A 56 -8.31 6.23 1.91
N LYS A 57 -8.88 5.02 1.81
CA LYS A 57 -8.27 3.80 2.32
C LYS A 57 -7.31 3.23 1.26
N HIS A 58 -6.11 2.89 1.69
CA HIS A 58 -5.02 2.36 0.86
C HIS A 58 -4.63 0.97 1.34
N PHE A 59 -4.59 0.02 0.42
CA PHE A 59 -4.29 -1.39 0.69
C PHE A 59 -2.90 -1.81 0.20
N ASP A 60 -2.18 -0.90 -0.44
CA ASP A 60 -0.80 -1.05 -0.89
C ASP A 60 -0.12 0.31 -0.75
N CYS A 61 1.18 0.35 -1.03
CA CYS A 61 1.94 1.57 -1.15
C CYS A 61 1.29 2.53 -2.16
N ILE A 62 1.29 3.80 -1.82
CA ILE A 62 0.82 4.86 -2.71
C ILE A 62 1.95 5.16 -3.69
N ASP A 63 1.70 4.92 -4.97
CA ASP A 63 2.63 5.26 -6.04
C ASP A 63 2.61 6.77 -6.29
N HIS A 64 3.78 7.38 -6.39
CA HIS A 64 3.94 8.77 -6.80
C HIS A 64 4.73 8.81 -8.11
N PRO A 65 4.23 9.40 -9.21
CA PRO A 65 4.87 9.27 -10.53
C PRO A 65 6.30 9.79 -10.60
N LEU A 66 6.63 10.77 -9.75
CA LEU A 66 7.94 11.45 -9.73
C LEU A 66 8.77 11.12 -8.48
N LEU A 67 8.27 10.24 -7.59
CA LEU A 67 8.92 9.92 -6.31
C LEU A 67 8.77 8.44 -5.97
N HIS A 68 9.62 7.94 -5.07
CA HIS A 68 9.43 6.65 -4.43
C HIS A 68 8.03 6.49 -3.84
N SER A 69 7.42 5.31 -4.07
CA SER A 69 6.16 4.91 -3.44
C SER A 69 6.31 4.90 -1.91
N TRP A 70 5.23 5.15 -1.17
CA TRP A 70 5.27 5.24 0.30
C TRP A 70 4.06 4.59 0.97
N CYS A 71 4.18 4.33 2.27
CA CYS A 71 3.10 3.79 3.09
C CYS A 71 3.06 4.48 4.46
N SER A 72 1.89 4.44 5.11
CA SER A 72 1.79 4.85 6.50
C SER A 72 2.18 3.72 7.45
N LEU A 73 2.73 4.10 8.60
CA LEU A 73 3.03 3.20 9.71
C LEU A 73 1.88 3.09 10.72
N SER A 74 0.72 3.68 10.40
CA SER A 74 -0.48 3.67 11.24
C SER A 74 -1.74 3.46 10.39
N GLU A 75 -2.80 2.91 10.98
CA GLU A 75 -4.08 2.68 10.30
C GLU A 75 -4.76 3.99 9.89
N ILE A 76 -4.67 5.02 10.72
CA ILE A 76 -5.07 6.39 10.40
C ILE A 76 -3.79 7.21 10.34
N TYR A 77 -3.53 7.87 9.20
CA TYR A 77 -2.29 8.62 9.00
C TYR A 77 -2.12 9.70 10.08
N ASN A 78 -1.03 9.60 10.85
CA ASN A 78 -0.70 10.49 11.95
C ASN A 78 0.65 11.19 11.77
N GLY A 79 1.15 11.26 10.53
CA GLY A 79 2.48 11.80 10.21
C GLY A 79 3.61 10.77 10.18
N LYS A 80 3.36 9.52 10.58
CA LYS A 80 4.34 8.42 10.45
C LYS A 80 4.18 7.69 9.12
N TRP A 81 5.26 7.68 8.34
CA TRP A 81 5.33 7.06 7.02
C TRP A 81 6.77 6.65 6.70
N LYS A 82 6.92 5.82 5.66
CA LYS A 82 8.22 5.53 5.06
C LYS A 82 8.08 5.30 3.56
N TYR A 83 9.19 5.38 2.84
CA TYR A 83 9.25 4.88 1.47
C TYR A 83 9.13 3.36 1.47
N CYS A 84 8.39 2.84 0.50
CA CYS A 84 8.24 1.42 0.29
C CYS A 84 9.43 0.88 -0.51
N THR A 85 9.87 -0.29 -0.07
CA THR A 85 10.67 -1.23 -0.87
C THR A 85 9.78 -2.33 -1.45
N ASP A 86 10.35 -3.26 -2.22
CA ASP A 86 9.59 -4.40 -2.75
C ASP A 86 8.99 -5.29 -1.65
N ASP A 87 9.65 -5.42 -0.48
CA ASP A 87 9.13 -6.22 0.64
C ASP A 87 7.97 -5.52 1.37
N ASP A 88 7.85 -4.20 1.22
CA ASP A 88 6.79 -3.40 1.83
C ASP A 88 5.49 -3.43 1.03
N ARG A 89 5.53 -3.92 -0.21
CA ARG A 89 4.34 -4.06 -1.04
C ARG A 89 3.35 -5.02 -0.42
N ALA A 90 2.08 -4.66 -0.46
CA ALA A 90 1.03 -5.47 0.11
C ALA A 90 1.00 -6.85 -0.53
N ARG A 91 0.88 -7.89 0.30
CA ARG A 91 0.77 -9.28 -0.15
C ARG A 91 -0.70 -9.61 -0.42
N CYS A 92 -0.91 -10.61 -1.26
CA CYS A 92 -2.25 -11.16 -1.46
C CYS A 92 -2.82 -11.62 -0.12
N VAL A 93 -4.08 -11.28 0.13
CA VAL A 93 -4.80 -11.78 1.30
C VAL A 93 -5.54 -13.05 0.89
N PHE A 94 -5.28 -14.13 1.61
CA PHE A 94 -6.00 -15.39 1.46
C PHE A 94 -6.56 -15.83 2.82
N PRO A 95 -7.80 -16.32 2.88
CA PRO A 95 -8.80 -16.31 1.80
C PRO A 95 -9.33 -14.89 1.50
N PHE A 96 -9.81 -14.68 0.27
CA PHE A 96 -10.57 -13.46 -0.09
C PHE A 96 -11.90 -13.78 -0.78
N THR A 97 -12.86 -12.87 -0.66
CA THR A 97 -14.20 -13.00 -1.27
C THR A 97 -14.30 -12.18 -2.56
N TYR A 98 -14.71 -12.80 -3.66
CA TYR A 98 -15.02 -12.17 -4.94
C TYR A 98 -16.33 -12.72 -5.51
N LYS A 99 -17.28 -11.83 -5.83
CA LYS A 99 -18.64 -12.14 -6.28
C LYS A 99 -19.35 -13.16 -5.37
N GLY A 100 -19.17 -13.03 -4.06
CA GLY A 100 -19.73 -13.94 -3.06
C GLY A 100 -19.06 -15.33 -2.97
N HIS A 101 -17.96 -15.56 -3.69
CA HIS A 101 -17.19 -16.80 -3.64
C HIS A 101 -15.84 -16.59 -2.95
N VAL A 102 -15.41 -17.57 -2.16
CA VAL A 102 -14.15 -17.52 -1.41
C VAL A 102 -13.03 -18.19 -2.19
N PHE A 103 -11.90 -17.52 -2.35
CA PHE A 103 -10.72 -17.99 -3.07
C PHE A 103 -9.49 -18.01 -2.16
N ASN A 104 -8.70 -19.09 -2.27
CA ASN A 104 -7.48 -19.32 -1.49
C ASN A 104 -6.20 -19.21 -2.34
N SER A 105 -6.33 -18.80 -3.59
CA SER A 105 -5.24 -18.67 -4.55
C SER A 105 -5.55 -17.53 -5.52
N CYS A 106 -4.55 -17.14 -6.32
CA CYS A 106 -4.77 -16.22 -7.42
C CYS A 106 -5.80 -16.80 -8.40
N ILE A 107 -6.67 -15.94 -8.92
CA ILE A 107 -7.72 -16.29 -9.86
C ILE A 107 -7.56 -15.52 -11.15
N THR A 108 -8.00 -16.09 -12.26
CA THR A 108 -8.08 -15.40 -13.57
C THR A 108 -9.50 -14.93 -13.88
N LEU A 109 -10.46 -15.27 -13.02
CA LEU A 109 -11.87 -14.89 -13.17
C LEU A 109 -12.03 -13.37 -13.20
N GLY A 110 -12.79 -12.87 -14.17
CA GLY A 110 -13.01 -11.43 -14.34
C GLY A 110 -11.82 -10.64 -14.90
N SER A 111 -10.69 -11.29 -15.20
CA SER A 111 -9.54 -10.65 -15.85
C SER A 111 -9.71 -10.63 -17.37
N VAL A 112 -9.56 -9.47 -17.99
CA VAL A 112 -9.70 -9.29 -19.44
C VAL A 112 -8.63 -10.05 -20.23
N PHE A 113 -7.42 -10.14 -19.68
CA PHE A 113 -6.25 -10.72 -20.35
C PHE A 113 -5.88 -12.12 -19.82
N GLN A 114 -6.78 -12.80 -19.11
CA GLN A 114 -6.50 -14.06 -18.40
C GLN A 114 -5.32 -13.98 -17.42
N MET A 115 -4.91 -12.76 -17.04
CA MET A 115 -3.87 -12.54 -16.04
C MET A 115 -4.42 -12.88 -14.67
N SER A 116 -3.67 -13.66 -13.90
CA SER A 116 -4.05 -14.04 -12.54
C SER A 116 -3.89 -12.84 -11.60
N TRP A 117 -4.84 -12.69 -10.69
CA TRP A 117 -4.87 -11.61 -9.72
C TRP A 117 -5.35 -12.13 -8.36
N CYS A 118 -5.07 -11.35 -7.32
CA CYS A 118 -5.50 -11.63 -5.96
C CYS A 118 -6.03 -10.36 -5.30
N SER A 119 -6.86 -10.50 -4.28
CA SER A 119 -7.26 -9.36 -3.47
C SER A 119 -6.20 -8.98 -2.45
N LEU A 120 -6.14 -7.69 -2.12
CA LEU A 120 -5.34 -7.14 -1.02
C LEU A 120 -6.17 -6.96 0.26
N SER A 121 -7.43 -7.38 0.26
CA SER A 121 -8.29 -7.42 1.44
C SER A 121 -9.04 -8.75 1.55
N PRO A 122 -9.60 -9.07 2.71
CA PRO A 122 -10.45 -10.26 2.85
C PRO A 122 -11.73 -10.21 2.01
N ASN A 123 -12.17 -9.02 1.61
CA ASN A 123 -13.41 -8.81 0.90
C ASN A 123 -13.22 -7.85 -0.29
N TYR A 124 -12.90 -8.43 -1.45
CA TYR A 124 -12.77 -7.67 -2.69
C TYR A 124 -14.09 -6.96 -3.05
N ASP A 125 -15.24 -7.60 -2.82
CA ASP A 125 -16.54 -7.03 -3.21
C ASP A 125 -16.85 -5.71 -2.49
N GLN A 126 -16.22 -5.47 -1.33
CA GLN A 126 -16.32 -4.21 -0.61
C GLN A 126 -15.18 -3.25 -0.96
N ASP A 127 -13.94 -3.71 -0.84
CA ASP A 127 -12.77 -2.83 -0.89
C ASP A 127 -12.24 -2.60 -2.31
N HIS A 128 -12.56 -3.48 -3.25
CA HIS A 128 -12.09 -3.46 -4.65
C HIS A 128 -10.57 -3.34 -4.77
N ALA A 129 -9.83 -3.82 -3.77
CA ALA A 129 -8.38 -3.77 -3.70
C ALA A 129 -7.79 -5.08 -4.22
N TRP A 130 -6.90 -4.99 -5.21
CA TRP A 130 -6.31 -6.14 -5.88
C TRP A 130 -4.96 -5.81 -6.51
N LYS A 131 -4.20 -6.87 -6.84
CA LYS A 131 -3.00 -6.78 -7.68
C LYS A 131 -2.86 -8.03 -8.54
N TYR A 132 -2.04 -7.93 -9.58
CA TYR A 132 -1.64 -9.11 -10.36
C TYR A 132 -0.74 -10.02 -9.53
N CYS A 133 -0.88 -11.31 -9.77
CA CYS A 133 0.06 -12.30 -9.28
C CYS A 133 1.18 -12.49 -10.31
N TYR A 134 2.40 -12.67 -9.81
CA TYR A 134 3.61 -12.93 -10.58
C TYR A 134 4.30 -14.19 -10.06
#